data_AF-A0A7W0VQK7-F1
#
_entry.id   AF-A0A7W0VQK7-F1
#
_cell.length_a   1.000
_cell.length_b   1.000
_cell.length_c   1.000
_cell.angle_alpha   90.00
_cell.angle_beta   90.00
_cell.angle_gamma   90.00
#
_symmetry.space_group_name_H-M   'P 1'
#
loop_
_entity.id
_entity.type
_entity.pdbx_description
1 polymer ?
#
loop_
_entity_poly.entity_id
_entity_poly.type
_entity_poly.pdbx_seq_one_letter_code
_entity_poly.pdbx_strand_id
1 'polypeptide(L)'
;HVALHDGAYCAFAAHDGNNRGLGWFGPTGTWPAHRGQGLGEVLLVACLVDVAAFHAQCEVAWIGPRPFYAKVAGVVEDRRFLLLTKPL
;
A
#
# COMPACT_ATOMS: atom_id res chain seq x y z
N HIS A 1 -8.73 -2.39 -4.64
CA HIS A 1 -9.67 -1.30 -4.30
C HIS A 1 -9.37 -0.03 -5.08
N VAL A 2 -10.40 0.74 -5.41
CA VAL A 2 -10.31 2.04 -6.09
C VAL A 2 -11.22 3.06 -5.40
N ALA A 3 -10.83 4.33 -5.40
CA ALA A 3 -11.67 5.44 -4.98
C ALA A 3 -12.12 6.24 -6.22
N LEU A 4 -13.43 6.53 -6.28
CA LEU A 4 -14.06 7.30 -7.35
C LEU A 4 -14.67 8.58 -6.78
N HIS A 5 -14.55 9.68 -7.51
CA HIS A 5 -15.26 10.93 -7.24
C HIS A 5 -15.77 11.49 -8.57
N ASP A 6 -17.08 11.72 -8.67
CA ASP A 6 -17.74 12.22 -9.88
C ASP A 6 -17.36 11.46 -11.17
N GLY A 7 -17.23 10.14 -11.06
CA GLY A 7 -16.85 9.25 -12.16
C GLY A 7 -15.35 9.22 -12.50
N ALA A 8 -14.52 10.02 -11.83
CA ALA A 8 -13.08 10.01 -11.99
C ALA A 8 -12.39 9.09 -10.97
N TYR A 9 -11.36 8.36 -11.40
CA TYR A 9 -10.50 7.57 -10.51
C TYR A 9 -9.51 8.47 -9.76
N CYS A 10 -9.63 8.50 -8.43
CA CYS A 10 -8.83 9.38 -7.57
C CYS A 10 -7.66 8.64 -6.91
N ALA A 11 -7.85 7.37 -6.57
CA ALA A 11 -6.84 6.55 -5.93
C ALA A 11 -7.09 5.06 -6.18
N PHE A 12 -6.04 4.25 -6.01
CA PHE A 12 -6.11 2.80 -6.04
C PHE A 12 -5.20 2.21 -4.97
N ALA A 13 -5.54 1.01 -4.51
CA ALA A 13 -4.68 0.16 -3.70
C ALA A 13 -4.94 -1.30 -4.05
N ALA A 14 -3.90 -2.11 -4.06
CA ALA A 14 -3.97 -3.54 -4.32
C ALA A 14 -3.31 -4.34 -3.20
N HIS A 15 -3.66 -5.62 -3.14
CA HIS A 15 -2.93 -6.66 -2.42
C HIS A 15 -2.68 -7.83 -3.38
N ASP A 16 -1.69 -8.66 -3.07
CA ASP A 16 -1.36 -9.88 -3.80
C ASP A 16 -1.09 -9.67 -5.31
N GLY A 17 -0.59 -8.48 -5.69
CA GLY A 17 -0.36 -8.11 -7.08
C GLY A 17 0.77 -8.91 -7.74
N ASN A 18 1.97 -8.90 -7.16
CA ASN A 18 3.14 -9.62 -7.67
C ASN A 18 3.58 -10.82 -6.80
N ASN A 19 2.95 -11.01 -5.65
CA ASN A 19 3.29 -12.02 -4.64
C ASN A 19 2.03 -12.70 -4.11
N ARG A 20 1.21 -13.21 -5.05
CA ARG A 20 -0.10 -13.79 -4.76
C ARG A 20 -0.02 -14.91 -3.73
N GLY A 21 -0.89 -14.87 -2.72
CA GLY A 21 -0.98 -15.87 -1.65
C GLY A 21 0.05 -15.70 -0.54
N LEU A 22 0.84 -14.61 -0.55
CA LEU A 22 1.81 -14.32 0.50
C LEU A 22 1.33 -13.23 1.46
N GLY A 23 0.15 -12.65 1.24
CA GLY A 23 -0.41 -11.59 2.08
C GLY A 23 0.29 -10.25 1.90
N TRP A 24 0.59 -9.87 0.66
CA TRP A 24 1.37 -8.66 0.39
C TRP A 24 0.47 -7.49 0.02
N PHE A 25 0.70 -6.33 0.62
CA PHE A 25 0.07 -5.08 0.20
C PHE A 25 0.93 -4.33 -0.82
N GLY A 26 0.26 -3.75 -1.82
CA GLY A 26 0.86 -2.91 -2.84
C GLY A 26 0.68 -3.47 -4.25
N PRO A 27 0.74 -2.61 -5.28
CA PRO A 27 0.99 -1.16 -5.21
C PRO A 27 -0.22 -0.33 -4.77
N THR A 28 0.02 0.94 -4.43
CA THR A 28 -1.01 1.94 -4.11
C THR A 28 -0.63 3.30 -4.69
N GLY A 29 -1.62 4.14 -4.96
CA GLY A 29 -1.42 5.48 -5.46
C GLY A 29 -2.64 6.37 -5.28
N THR A 30 -2.39 7.66 -5.03
CA THR A 30 -3.41 8.71 -4.99
C THR A 30 -2.99 9.81 -5.93
N TRP A 31 -3.91 10.18 -6.82
CA TRP A 31 -3.71 11.26 -7.77
C TRP A 31 -3.39 12.56 -7.02
N PRO A 32 -2.45 13.41 -7.50
CA PRO A 32 -1.98 14.57 -6.75
C PRO A 32 -3.09 15.49 -6.24
N ALA A 33 -4.12 15.74 -7.05
CA ALA A 33 -5.26 16.60 -6.70
C ALA A 33 -6.13 16.06 -5.54
N HIS A 34 -6.01 14.77 -5.23
CA HIS A 34 -6.80 14.08 -4.20
C HIS A 34 -5.97 13.66 -2.98
N ARG A 35 -4.69 14.06 -2.90
CA ARG A 35 -3.84 13.78 -1.74
C ARG A 35 -4.29 14.60 -0.53
N GLY A 36 -4.04 14.08 0.68
CA GLY A 36 -4.43 14.74 1.93
C GLY A 36 -5.90 14.64 2.29
N GLN A 37 -6.69 13.89 1.51
CA GLN A 37 -8.14 13.72 1.71
C GLN A 37 -8.51 12.39 2.38
N GLY A 38 -7.54 11.61 2.85
CA GLY A 38 -7.80 10.33 3.53
C GLY A 38 -8.01 9.12 2.60
N LEU A 39 -7.99 9.30 1.27
CA LEU A 39 -8.30 8.22 0.32
C LEU A 39 -7.29 7.07 0.39
N GLY A 40 -6.00 7.38 0.48
CA GLY A 40 -4.95 6.36 0.60
C GLY A 40 -5.10 5.54 1.88
N GLU A 41 -5.42 6.21 2.99
CA GLU A 41 -5.65 5.58 4.29
C GLU A 41 -6.82 4.58 4.25
N VAL A 42 -7.97 5.00 3.70
CA VAL A 42 -9.16 4.13 3.58
C VAL A 42 -8.87 2.92 2.69
N LEU A 43 -8.21 3.14 1.54
CA LEU A 43 -7.89 2.05 0.62
C LEU A 43 -6.85 1.07 1.19
N LEU A 44 -5.89 1.56 1.98
CA LEU A 44 -4.96 0.69 2.72
C LEU A 44 -5.72 -0.21 3.69
N VAL A 45 -6.57 0.36 4.55
CA VAL A 45 -7.36 -0.44 5.52
C VAL A 45 -8.25 -1.46 4.81
N ALA A 46 -8.90 -1.07 3.71
CA ALA A 46 -9.71 -1.99 2.91
C ALA A 46 -8.91 -3.19 2.39
N CYS A 47 -7.68 -2.97 1.90
CA CYS A 47 -6.81 -4.08 1.49
C CYS A 47 -6.36 -4.92 2.67
N LEU A 48 -6.06 -4.32 3.83
CA LEU A 48 -5.65 -5.08 5.01
C LEU A 48 -6.77 -5.99 5.54
N VAL A 49 -8.02 -5.55 5.47
CA VAL A 49 -9.20 -6.39 5.80
C VAL A 49 -9.29 -7.59 4.87
N ASP A 50 -9.09 -7.40 3.56
CA ASP A 50 -9.09 -8.53 2.61
C ASP A 50 -7.94 -9.51 2.89
N VAL A 51 -6.74 -9.01 3.15
CA VAL A 51 -5.57 -9.86 3.48
C VAL A 51 -5.82 -10.62 4.78
N ALA A 52 -6.41 -9.97 5.79
CA ALA A 52 -6.70 -10.57 7.09
C ALA A 52 -7.68 -11.75 7.02
N ALA A 53 -8.48 -11.86 5.94
CA ALA A 53 -9.36 -13.00 5.73
C ALA A 53 -8.59 -14.32 5.49
N PHE A 54 -7.33 -14.23 5.06
CA PHE A 54 -6.52 -15.40 4.68
C PHE A 54 -5.13 -15.45 5.35
N HIS A 55 -4.64 -14.31 5.84
CA HIS A 55 -3.30 -14.19 6.40
C HIS A 55 -3.34 -13.44 7.74
N ALA A 56 -2.68 -14.00 8.76
CA ALA A 56 -2.53 -13.34 10.06
C ALA A 56 -1.59 -12.12 10.03
N GLN A 57 -0.78 -11.99 8.96
CA GLN A 57 0.19 -10.92 8.79
C GLN A 57 0.12 -10.38 7.36
N CYS A 58 0.45 -9.10 7.20
CA CYS A 58 0.56 -8.46 5.89
C CYS A 58 1.92 -7.78 5.73
N GLU A 59 2.59 -8.04 4.62
CA GLU A 59 3.86 -7.39 4.27
C GLU A 59 3.59 -6.17 3.38
N VAL A 60 4.16 -5.01 3.74
CA VAL A 60 4.21 -3.84 2.86
C VAL A 60 5.60 -3.75 2.24
N ALA A 61 5.77 -4.35 1.05
CA ALA A 61 7.05 -4.40 0.37
C ALA A 61 7.38 -3.10 -0.39
N TRP A 62 8.67 -2.82 -0.57
CA TRP A 62 9.17 -1.64 -1.32
C TRP A 62 8.57 -0.31 -0.83
N ILE A 63 8.51 -0.16 0.49
CA ILE A 63 7.77 0.90 1.16
C ILE A 63 8.30 2.32 0.84
N GLY A 64 7.40 3.20 0.42
CA GLY A 64 7.64 4.65 0.35
C GLY A 64 6.33 5.44 0.29
N PRO A 65 6.08 6.42 1.20
CA PRO A 65 6.84 6.80 2.40
C PRO A 65 6.41 6.01 3.67
N ARG A 66 7.36 5.48 4.46
CA ARG A 66 7.11 4.73 5.71
C ARG A 66 6.20 5.44 6.73
N PRO A 67 6.33 6.77 6.98
CA PRO A 67 5.46 7.48 7.92
C PRO A 67 3.95 7.34 7.63
N PHE A 68 3.56 7.21 6.36
CA PHE A 68 2.16 6.99 5.99
C PHE A 68 1.65 5.67 6.58
N TYR A 69 2.35 4.56 6.33
CA TYR A 69 1.95 3.25 6.82
C TYR A 69 2.02 3.14 8.34
N ALA A 70 3.02 3.78 8.96
CA ALA A 70 3.13 3.84 10.42
C ALA A 70 1.94 4.57 11.05
N LYS A 71 1.52 5.70 10.46
CA LYS A 71 0.35 6.47 10.92
C LYS A 71 -0.95 5.67 10.81
N VAL A 72 -1.13 4.94 9.72
CA VAL A 72 -2.43 4.31 9.39
C VAL A 72 -2.59 2.93 10.03
N ALA A 73 -1.53 2.11 10.00
CA ALA A 73 -1.61 0.70 10.36
C ALA A 73 -0.58 0.29 11.44
N GLY A 74 0.24 1.21 11.94
CA GLY A 74 1.22 0.89 12.98
C GLY A 74 2.32 -0.08 12.53
N VAL A 75 2.73 -0.03 11.25
CA VAL A 75 3.67 -1.02 10.70
C VAL A 75 5.01 -1.05 11.44
N VAL A 76 5.51 -2.27 11.65
CA VAL A 76 6.84 -2.54 12.20
C VAL A 76 7.85 -2.73 11.06
N GLU A 77 9.10 -2.36 11.30
CA GLU A 77 10.18 -2.57 10.31
C GLU A 77 10.66 -4.03 10.39
N ASP A 78 10.64 -4.73 9.25
CA ASP A 78 11.16 -6.10 9.12
C ASP A 78 12.48 -6.15 8.34
N ARG A 79 12.51 -5.53 7.14
CA ARG A 79 13.68 -5.55 6.24
C ARG A 79 14.01 -4.18 5.68
N ARG A 80 15.31 -3.90 5.52
CA ARG A 80 15.83 -2.73 4.82
C ARG A 80 16.68 -3.17 3.62
N PHE A 81 16.38 -2.62 2.46
CA PHE A 81 17.12 -2.86 1.22
C PHE A 81 17.94 -1.61 0.86
N LEU A 82 19.18 -1.82 0.41
CA LEU A 82 20.03 -0.77 -0.14
C LEU A 82 20.06 -0.89 -1.66
N LEU A 83 19.73 0.19 -2.35
CA LEU A 83 19.87 0.25 -3.81
C LEU A 83 21.37 0.39 -4.14
N LEU A 84 21.93 -0.63 -4.79
CA LEU A 84 23.30 -0.60 -5.29
C LEU A 84 23.27 -0.40 -6.80
N THR A 85 24.14 0.47 -7.31
CA THR A 85 24.29 0.71 -8.74
C THR A 85 25.76 0.51 -9.10
N LYS A 86 26.03 -0.37 -10.08
CA LYS A 86 27.35 -0.50 -10.70
C LYS A 86 27.28 0.14 -12.08
N PRO A 87 28.03 1.23 -12.36
CA PRO A 87 28.11 1.76 -13.71
C PRO A 87 28.72 0.69 -14.62
N LEU A 88 28.13 0.55 -15.82
CA LEU A 88 28.62 -0.34 -16.88
C LEU A 88 29.97 0.15 -17.40
#